data_AF-A0A839NUH6-F1
#
_entry.id   AF-A0A839NUH6-F1
#
_cell.length_a   1.000
_cell.length_b   1.000
_cell.length_c   1.000
_cell.angle_alpha   90.00
_cell.angle_beta   90.00
_cell.angle_gamma   90.00
#
_symmetry.space_group_name_H-M   'P 1'
#
loop_
_entity.id
_entity.type
_entity.pdbx_description
1 polymer ?
#
loop_
_entity_poly.entity_id
_entity_poly.type
_entity_poly.pdbx_seq_one_letter_code
_entity_poly.pdbx_strand_id
1 'polypeptide(L)'
;MMTADQALEQIRPDLASIIAVKERTLGSRMRAYESLGTKLGRSPTWIRKVLGRAPDVTVGLHDALNIRAAYERLCKHIADGTDAIEAENQKLRRELDAALRGDRPASARVGGAPSAAEAAAIGQRVATAPAPVMAPSPAPRLRKKASGALSELPLFGAMEPRP
;
A
#
# COMPACT_ATOMS: atom_id res chain seq x y z
N MET A 1 8.25 -42.64 -2.90
CA MET A 1 7.41 -42.10 -3.97
C MET A 1 6.48 -41.07 -3.35
N MET A 2 6.51 -39.81 -3.81
CA MET A 2 5.65 -38.75 -3.28
C MET A 2 4.24 -38.93 -3.85
N THR A 3 3.21 -38.98 -3.00
CA THR A 3 1.82 -39.05 -3.46
C THR A 3 1.30 -37.66 -3.85
N ALA A 4 0.25 -37.60 -4.67
CA ALA A 4 -0.38 -36.33 -5.05
C ALA A 4 -0.88 -35.54 -3.82
N ASP A 5 -1.36 -36.24 -2.79
CA ASP A 5 -1.78 -35.64 -1.52
C ASP A 5 -0.60 -35.06 -0.73
N GLN A 6 0.55 -35.74 -0.74
CA GLN A 6 1.77 -35.20 -0.13
C GLN A 6 2.28 -33.96 -0.88
N ALA A 7 2.21 -33.95 -2.21
CA ALA A 7 2.56 -32.78 -3.02
C ALA A 7 1.62 -31.59 -2.72
N LEU A 8 0.33 -31.87 -2.57
CA LEU A 8 -0.69 -30.90 -2.16
C LEU A 8 -0.40 -30.28 -0.79
N GLU A 9 -0.04 -31.09 0.21
CA GLU A 9 0.33 -30.57 1.53
C GLU A 9 1.59 -29.69 1.46
N GLN A 10 2.55 -30.06 0.62
CA GLN A 10 3.81 -29.32 0.46
C GLN A 10 3.64 -27.96 -0.25
N ILE A 11 2.74 -27.85 -1.23
CA ILE A 11 2.57 -26.61 -2.02
C ILE A 11 1.61 -25.60 -1.40
N ARG A 12 0.73 -26.02 -0.47
CA ARG A 12 -0.19 -25.10 0.23
C ARG A 12 0.51 -23.99 1.00
N PRO A 13 1.59 -24.21 1.77
CA PRO A 13 2.31 -23.12 2.42
C PRO A 13 2.87 -22.13 1.39
N ASP A 14 3.49 -22.61 0.31
CA ASP A 14 4.00 -21.78 -0.78
C ASP A 14 2.88 -20.91 -1.39
N LEU A 15 1.72 -21.52 -1.67
CA LEU A 15 0.53 -20.84 -2.18
C LEU A 15 0.01 -19.77 -1.19
N ALA A 16 -0.05 -20.10 0.11
CA ALA A 16 -0.49 -19.19 1.15
C ALA A 16 0.44 -17.97 1.27
N SER A 17 1.76 -18.18 1.21
CA SER A 17 2.76 -17.09 1.24
C SER A 17 2.62 -16.16 0.04
N ILE A 18 2.45 -16.69 -1.17
CA ILE A 18 2.24 -15.87 -2.37
C ILE A 18 0.98 -15.00 -2.23
N ILE A 19 -0.12 -15.59 -1.76
CA ILE A 19 -1.37 -14.85 -1.55
C ILE A 19 -1.21 -13.78 -0.49
N ALA A 20 -0.54 -14.08 0.64
CA ALA A 20 -0.32 -13.10 1.70
C ALA A 20 0.47 -11.88 1.21
N VAL A 21 1.53 -12.08 0.40
CA VAL A 21 2.26 -10.96 -0.19
C VAL A 21 1.39 -10.18 -1.18
N LYS A 22 0.70 -10.88 -2.08
CA LYS A 22 -0.20 -10.23 -3.05
C LYS A 22 -1.33 -9.46 -2.39
N GLU A 23 -1.88 -9.97 -1.29
CA GLU A 23 -2.92 -9.32 -0.52
C GLU A 23 -2.42 -7.99 0.07
N ARG A 24 -1.21 -7.98 0.63
CA ARG A 24 -0.57 -6.74 1.11
C ARG A 24 -0.33 -5.74 -0.02
N THR A 25 0.11 -6.19 -1.20
CA THR A 25 0.38 -5.30 -2.34
C THR A 25 -0.89 -4.75 -2.99
N LEU A 26 -1.94 -5.56 -3.11
CA LEU A 26 -3.17 -5.21 -3.84
C LEU A 26 -4.28 -4.68 -2.93
N GLY A 27 -4.12 -4.80 -1.61
CA GLY A 27 -5.09 -4.36 -0.59
C GLY A 27 -6.35 -5.22 -0.52
N SER A 28 -6.40 -6.36 -1.21
CA SER A 28 -7.57 -7.25 -1.21
C SER A 28 -7.18 -8.69 -1.47
N ARG A 29 -7.66 -9.58 -0.61
CA ARG A 29 -7.47 -11.04 -0.75
C ARG A 29 -8.13 -11.60 -2.00
N MET A 30 -9.30 -11.07 -2.39
CA MET A 30 -9.97 -11.48 -3.63
C MET A 30 -9.16 -11.09 -4.86
N ARG A 31 -8.60 -9.88 -4.90
CA ARG A 31 -7.69 -9.47 -5.99
C ARG A 31 -6.41 -10.31 -6.01
N ALA A 32 -5.93 -10.75 -4.86
CA ALA A 32 -4.78 -11.67 -4.79
C ALA A 32 -5.10 -13.03 -5.44
N TYR A 33 -6.28 -13.60 -5.15
CA TYR A 33 -6.75 -14.83 -5.80
C TYR A 33 -6.95 -14.66 -7.30
N GLU A 34 -7.55 -13.56 -7.74
CA GLU A 34 -7.71 -13.25 -9.17
C GLU A 34 -6.36 -13.11 -9.87
N SER A 35 -5.46 -12.29 -9.31
CA SER A 35 -4.14 -12.05 -9.87
C SER A 35 -3.32 -13.34 -9.99
N LEU A 36 -3.36 -14.22 -8.99
CA LEU A 36 -2.64 -15.48 -9.04
C LEU A 36 -3.33 -16.51 -9.94
N GLY A 37 -4.66 -16.56 -9.90
CA GLY A 37 -5.47 -17.49 -10.72
C GLY A 37 -5.24 -17.26 -12.20
N THR A 38 -5.31 -16.01 -12.65
CA THR A 38 -5.03 -15.65 -14.05
C THR A 38 -3.63 -16.08 -14.49
N LYS A 39 -2.62 -15.97 -13.62
CA LYS A 39 -1.24 -16.41 -13.92
C LYS A 39 -1.09 -17.93 -13.99
N LEU A 40 -1.88 -18.67 -13.21
CA LEU A 40 -1.86 -20.13 -13.18
C LEU A 40 -2.83 -20.77 -14.19
N GLY A 41 -3.64 -19.96 -14.90
CA GLY A 41 -4.74 -20.48 -15.74
C GLY A 41 -5.87 -21.13 -14.92
N ARG A 42 -6.02 -20.74 -13.65
CA ARG A 42 -7.00 -21.29 -12.71
C ARG A 42 -7.96 -20.22 -12.20
N SER A 43 -9.14 -20.64 -11.75
CA SER A 43 -10.11 -19.70 -11.20
C SER A 43 -9.73 -19.24 -9.78
N PRO A 44 -10.14 -18.04 -9.35
CA PRO A 44 -9.94 -17.57 -7.97
C PRO A 44 -10.57 -18.53 -6.95
N THR A 45 -11.72 -19.10 -7.31
CA THR A 45 -12.45 -20.09 -6.51
C THR A 45 -11.63 -21.37 -6.31
N TRP A 46 -10.94 -21.84 -7.36
CA TRP A 46 -10.06 -23.01 -7.26
C TRP A 46 -8.95 -22.76 -6.23
N ILE A 47 -8.28 -21.61 -6.26
CA ILE A 47 -7.22 -21.26 -5.29
C ILE A 47 -7.77 -21.28 -3.86
N ARG A 48 -8.95 -20.67 -3.65
CA ARG A 48 -9.59 -20.66 -2.33
C ARG A 48 -9.91 -22.08 -1.84
N LYS A 49 -10.37 -22.97 -2.72
CA LYS A 49 -10.66 -24.36 -2.38
C LYS A 49 -9.38 -25.15 -2.05
N VAL A 50 -8.29 -24.96 -2.80
CA VAL A 50 -6.98 -25.57 -2.51
C VAL A 50 -6.47 -25.15 -1.14
N LEU A 51 -6.54 -23.85 -0.81
CA LEU A 51 -6.14 -23.35 0.50
C LEU A 51 -7.08 -23.82 1.62
N GLY A 52 -8.38 -23.91 1.32
CA GLY A 52 -9.42 -24.39 2.24
C GLY A 52 -9.47 -25.91 2.41
N ARG A 53 -8.55 -26.67 1.80
CA ARG A 53 -8.49 -28.14 1.88
C ARG A 53 -9.79 -28.83 1.43
N ALA A 54 -10.47 -28.25 0.44
CA ALA A 54 -11.70 -28.82 -0.07
C ALA A 54 -11.43 -30.18 -0.75
N PRO A 55 -12.18 -31.25 -0.43
CA PRO A 55 -11.90 -32.61 -0.92
C PRO A 55 -12.20 -32.80 -2.41
N ASP A 56 -12.95 -31.88 -3.02
CA ASP A 56 -13.35 -31.90 -4.43
C ASP A 56 -12.31 -31.27 -5.37
N VAL A 57 -11.18 -30.77 -4.85
CA VAL A 57 -10.17 -30.07 -5.64
C VAL A 57 -8.86 -30.82 -5.66
N THR A 58 -8.44 -31.17 -6.87
CA THR A 58 -7.13 -31.74 -7.16
C THR A 58 -6.16 -30.67 -7.65
N VAL A 59 -4.89 -30.86 -7.32
CA VAL A 59 -3.78 -30.09 -7.88
C VAL A 59 -2.97 -31.05 -8.73
N GLY A 60 -2.90 -30.78 -10.03
CA GLY A 60 -2.06 -31.56 -10.92
C GLY A 60 -0.58 -31.26 -10.70
N LEU A 61 0.30 -32.15 -11.14
CA LEU A 61 1.75 -31.94 -11.08
C LEU A 61 2.17 -30.60 -11.72
N HIS A 62 1.55 -30.24 -12.85
CA HIS A 62 1.82 -28.97 -13.53
C HIS A 62 1.49 -27.76 -12.65
N ASP A 63 0.35 -27.78 -11.96
CA ASP A 63 -0.05 -26.70 -11.05
C ASP A 63 0.93 -26.59 -9.87
N ALA A 64 1.33 -27.74 -9.31
CA ALA A 64 2.29 -27.79 -8.21
C ALA A 64 3.64 -27.17 -8.59
N LEU A 65 4.19 -27.53 -9.76
CA LEU A 65 5.43 -26.96 -10.28
C LEU A 65 5.32 -25.46 -10.57
N ASN A 66 4.20 -25.02 -11.13
CA ASN A 66 3.96 -23.60 -11.40
C ASN A 66 3.86 -22.78 -10.11
N ILE A 67 3.19 -23.31 -9.09
CA ILE A 67 3.08 -22.68 -7.76
C ILE A 67 4.48 -22.58 -7.14
N ARG A 68 5.26 -23.67 -7.19
CA ARG A 68 6.63 -23.67 -6.67
C ARG A 68 7.52 -22.64 -7.36
N ALA A 69 7.51 -22.62 -8.69
CA ALA A 69 8.27 -21.64 -9.46
C ALA A 69 7.81 -20.18 -9.18
N ALA A 70 6.52 -19.97 -8.95
CA ALA A 70 6.00 -18.66 -8.56
C ALA A 70 6.49 -18.24 -7.16
N TYR A 71 6.56 -19.19 -6.23
CA TYR A 71 7.08 -18.96 -4.89
C TYR A 71 8.59 -18.65 -4.92
N GLU A 72 9.38 -19.41 -5.67
CA GLU A 72 10.82 -19.18 -5.80
C GLU A 72 11.14 -17.81 -6.41
N ARG A 73 10.38 -17.38 -7.42
CA ARG A 73 10.48 -16.02 -7.96
C ARG A 73 10.15 -14.95 -6.93
N LEU A 74 9.16 -15.20 -6.06
CA LEU A 74 8.81 -14.29 -4.97
C LEU A 74 9.94 -14.20 -3.94
N CYS A 75 10.50 -15.34 -3.53
CA CYS A 75 11.64 -15.38 -2.61
C CYS A 75 12.84 -14.61 -3.18
N LYS A 76 13.15 -14.83 -4.47
CA LYS A 76 14.22 -14.10 -5.15
C LYS A 76 13.95 -12.59 -5.17
N HIS A 77 12.74 -12.17 -5.54
CA HIS A 77 12.39 -10.76 -5.58
C HIS A 77 12.50 -10.08 -4.21
N ILE A 78 12.10 -10.77 -3.13
CA ILE A 78 12.25 -10.25 -1.77
C ILE A 78 13.74 -10.11 -1.41
N ALA A 79 14.56 -11.13 -1.69
CA ALA A 79 16.00 -11.08 -1.43
C ALA A 79 16.68 -9.93 -2.20
N ASP A 80 16.42 -9.83 -3.50
CA ASP A 80 16.95 -8.75 -4.34
C ASP A 80 16.52 -7.36 -3.83
N GLY A 81 15.29 -7.24 -3.32
CA GLY A 81 14.77 -6.01 -2.71
C GLY A 81 15.46 -5.66 -1.39
N THR A 82 15.77 -6.65 -0.56
CA THR A 82 16.52 -6.45 0.68
C THR A 82 17.93 -5.96 0.40
N ASP A 83 18.63 -6.58 -0.55
CA ASP A 83 20.00 -6.17 -0.93
C ASP A 83 20.03 -4.71 -1.45
N ALA A 84 19.02 -4.32 -2.24
CA ALA A 84 18.90 -2.95 -2.74
C ALA A 84 18.67 -1.93 -1.61
N ILE A 85 17.80 -2.25 -0.65
CA ILE A 85 17.53 -1.40 0.51
C ILE A 85 18.78 -1.27 1.39
N GLU A 86 19.55 -2.34 1.58
CA GLU A 86 20.80 -2.28 2.34
C GLU A 86 21.85 -1.41 1.65
N ALA A 87 21.99 -1.53 0.33
CA ALA A 87 22.89 -0.68 -0.46
C ALA A 87 22.51 0.80 -0.38
N GLU A 88 21.22 1.12 -0.47
CA GLU A 88 20.71 2.49 -0.32
C GLU A 88 20.95 3.03 1.09
N ASN A 89 20.69 2.24 2.13
CA ASN A 89 20.97 2.63 3.51
C ASN A 89 22.47 2.89 3.74
N GLN A 90 23.35 2.07 3.19
CA GLN A 90 24.80 2.32 3.27
C GLN A 90 25.20 3.61 2.56
N LYS A 91 24.60 3.91 1.41
CA LYS A 91 24.81 5.17 0.69
C LYS A 91 24.36 6.36 1.54
N LEU A 92 23.15 6.32 2.10
CA LEU A 92 22.62 7.37 2.98
C LEU A 92 23.50 7.58 4.22
N ARG A 93 24.04 6.51 4.81
CA ARG A 93 25.00 6.61 5.93
C ARG A 93 26.29 7.33 5.53
N ARG A 94 26.86 7.01 4.37
CA ARG A 94 28.06 7.69 3.86
C ARG A 94 27.81 9.16 3.57
N GLU A 95 26.65 9.50 3.00
CA GLU A 95 26.24 10.89 2.76
C GLU A 95 26.04 11.65 4.06
N LEU A 96 25.41 11.02 5.07
CA LEU A 96 25.23 11.60 6.39
C LEU A 96 26.57 11.79 7.12
N ASP A 97 27.46 10.80 7.09
CA ASP A 97 28.81 10.91 7.64
C ASP A 97 29.61 12.01 6.94
N ALA A 98 29.49 12.14 5.62
CA ALA A 98 30.12 13.20 4.84
C ALA A 98 29.53 14.58 5.18
N ALA A 99 28.22 14.69 5.41
CA ALA A 99 27.57 15.93 5.82
C ALA A 99 27.91 16.33 7.27
N LEU A 100 28.14 15.36 8.16
CA LEU A 100 28.55 15.61 9.55
C LEU A 100 30.04 15.94 9.68
N ARG A 101 30.90 15.32 8.85
CA ARG A 101 32.34 15.62 8.78
C ARG A 101 32.63 16.86 7.93
N GLY A 102 31.74 17.17 6.99
CA GLY A 102 31.69 18.40 6.23
C GLY A 102 31.28 19.54 7.13
N ASP A 103 32.28 20.05 7.85
CA ASP A 103 32.33 21.28 8.61
C ASP A 103 31.16 22.24 8.31
N ARG A 104 30.34 22.53 9.32
CA ARG A 104 29.33 23.57 9.29
C ARG A 104 30.04 24.85 8.86
N PRO A 105 29.79 25.45 7.67
CA PRO A 105 30.39 26.72 7.37
C PRO A 105 29.90 27.69 8.44
N ALA A 106 30.85 28.23 9.21
CA ALA A 106 30.65 29.29 10.18
C ALA A 106 30.30 30.62 9.47
N SER A 107 29.27 30.60 8.63
CA SER A 107 28.77 31.74 7.88
C SER A 107 27.24 31.78 7.93
N ALA A 108 26.70 31.69 9.14
CA ALA A 108 25.43 32.32 9.49
C ALA A 108 25.71 33.49 10.46
N ARG A 109 26.59 34.41 10.05
CA ARG A 109 26.54 35.80 10.52
C ARG A 109 25.81 36.60 9.45
N VAL A 110 24.48 36.53 9.49
CA VAL A 110 23.58 37.59 9.02
C VAL A 110 22.77 37.91 10.28
N GLY A 111 23.06 38.93 11.07
CA GLY A 111 23.46 40.27 10.65
C GLY A 111 22.24 41.01 10.14
N GLY A 112 21.34 41.42 11.04
CA GLY A 112 20.29 42.39 10.75
C GLY A 112 18.86 41.85 10.85
N ALA A 113 18.21 42.10 11.98
CA ALA A 113 16.76 42.19 12.03
C ALA A 113 16.33 43.56 11.45
N PRO A 114 15.38 43.61 10.50
CA PRO A 114 14.56 44.79 10.29
C PRO A 114 13.17 44.60 10.92
N SER A 115 12.97 45.39 11.97
CA SER A 115 11.76 46.13 12.37
C SER A 115 10.42 45.78 11.71
N ALA A 116 9.44 45.53 12.58
CA ALA A 116 8.01 45.48 12.29
C ALA A 116 7.47 46.84 11.78
N ALA A 117 7.64 47.13 10.49
CA ALA A 117 7.11 48.33 9.85
C ALA A 117 6.48 48.10 8.47
N GLU A 118 6.28 46.84 8.03
CA GLU A 118 5.63 46.52 6.74
C GLU A 118 4.23 45.88 6.89
N ALA A 119 3.59 46.06 8.05
CA ALA A 119 2.22 45.58 8.31
C ALA A 119 1.12 46.55 7.83
N ALA A 120 1.44 47.62 7.09
CA ALA A 120 0.51 48.71 6.81
C ALA A 120 0.52 49.18 5.34
N ALA A 121 0.47 48.26 4.39
CA ALA A 121 0.18 48.62 3.01
C ALA A 121 -0.32 47.40 2.23
N ILE A 122 -1.61 47.11 2.28
CA ILE A 122 -2.47 46.61 1.17
C ILE A 122 -3.89 46.63 1.77
N GLY A 123 -4.39 47.84 1.97
CA GLY A 123 -5.80 48.10 2.17
C GLY A 123 -6.37 48.70 0.88
N GLN A 124 -7.58 48.28 0.53
CA GLN A 124 -8.49 48.92 -0.42
C GLN A 124 -8.18 48.78 -1.92
N ARG A 125 -8.84 47.82 -2.56
CA ARG A 125 -9.77 48.13 -3.67
C ARG A 125 -11.02 47.25 -3.59
N VAL A 126 -12.16 47.90 -3.44
CA VAL A 126 -13.51 47.34 -3.48
C VAL A 126 -14.15 47.70 -4.83
N ALA A 127 -15.00 46.78 -5.30
CA ALA A 127 -16.06 46.89 -6.31
C ALA A 127 -15.68 46.81 -7.80
N THR A 128 -16.13 45.73 -8.47
CA THR A 128 -17.39 45.73 -9.25
C THR A 128 -17.65 44.33 -9.87
N ALA A 129 -18.86 43.81 -9.66
CA ALA A 129 -19.48 42.71 -10.41
C ALA A 129 -20.89 43.20 -10.81
N PRO A 130 -21.64 42.61 -11.78
CA PRO A 130 -21.47 41.26 -12.35
C PRO A 130 -21.69 41.16 -13.88
N ALA A 131 -21.32 40.01 -14.48
CA ALA A 131 -21.85 39.53 -15.76
C ALA A 131 -22.45 38.12 -15.56
N PRO A 132 -23.62 37.81 -16.15
CA PRO A 132 -24.42 36.66 -15.76
C PRO A 132 -23.87 35.36 -16.35
N VAL A 133 -23.51 34.41 -15.48
CA VAL A 133 -23.18 33.05 -15.90
C VAL A 133 -24.48 32.25 -15.97
N MET A 134 -24.81 31.80 -17.17
CA MET A 134 -25.99 31.01 -17.50
C MET A 134 -25.97 29.68 -16.72
N ALA A 135 -27.06 29.39 -16.00
CA ALA A 135 -27.20 28.20 -15.18
C ALA A 135 -27.38 26.92 -16.03
N PRO A 136 -26.68 25.81 -15.75
CA PRO A 136 -26.98 24.52 -16.35
C PRO A 136 -28.26 23.92 -15.73
N SER A 137 -29.13 23.39 -16.60
CA SER A 137 -30.45 22.83 -16.27
C SER A 137 -30.35 21.58 -15.36
N PRO A 138 -31.22 21.42 -14.34
CA PRO A 138 -31.14 20.31 -13.39
C PRO A 138 -31.70 19.00 -13.96
N ALA A 139 -30.85 17.97 -14.05
CA ALA A 139 -31.27 16.58 -14.24
C ALA A 139 -31.89 16.00 -12.95
N PRO A 140 -32.92 15.13 -13.04
CA PRO A 140 -33.63 14.63 -11.87
C PRO A 140 -32.77 13.63 -11.10
N ARG A 141 -32.41 13.95 -9.84
CA ARG A 141 -31.70 13.03 -8.95
C ARG A 141 -32.69 12.34 -7.99
N LEU A 142 -32.69 11.01 -8.09
CA LEU A 142 -33.33 10.06 -7.19
C LEU A 142 -33.13 10.44 -5.72
N ARG A 143 -34.22 10.55 -4.97
CA ARG A 143 -34.19 10.55 -3.50
C ARG A 143 -33.78 9.16 -3.00
N LYS A 144 -32.65 9.07 -2.28
CA LYS A 144 -32.46 8.04 -1.25
C LYS A 144 -31.76 8.68 -0.06
N LYS A 145 -32.41 8.60 1.11
CA LYS A 145 -32.02 9.19 2.39
C LYS A 145 -30.58 8.84 2.76
N ALA A 146 -29.77 9.85 3.07
CA ALA A 146 -28.61 9.73 3.93
C ALA A 146 -29.03 10.17 5.34
N SER A 147 -28.88 9.29 6.32
CA SER A 147 -28.84 9.62 7.75
C SER A 147 -27.90 8.61 8.38
N GLY A 148 -26.80 9.09 8.98
CA GLY A 148 -25.81 8.24 9.64
C GLY A 148 -24.41 8.81 9.51
N ALA A 149 -23.97 9.53 10.55
CA ALA A 149 -22.72 10.26 10.69
C ALA A 149 -21.45 9.49 10.32
N LEU A 150 -20.55 10.19 9.62
CA LEU A 150 -19.12 9.89 9.45
C LEU A 150 -18.32 10.32 10.70
N SER A 151 -18.73 9.82 11.86
CA SER A 151 -17.99 9.97 13.12
C SER A 151 -17.86 8.58 13.73
N GLU A 152 -16.85 8.33 14.55
CA GLU A 152 -16.48 7.02 15.13
C GLU A 152 -15.49 6.17 14.27
N LEU A 153 -14.36 6.76 13.89
CA LEU A 153 -13.11 5.99 13.73
C LEU A 153 -12.49 5.85 15.13
N PRO A 154 -12.42 4.67 15.77
CA PRO A 154 -11.61 4.49 16.97
C PRO A 154 -10.14 4.33 16.57
N LEU A 155 -9.51 5.44 16.19
CA LEU A 155 -8.06 5.58 16.24
C LEU A 155 -7.71 5.83 17.72
N PHE A 156 -7.22 4.80 18.41
CA PHE A 156 -6.69 4.85 19.78
C PHE A 156 -7.69 5.24 20.89
N GLY A 157 -8.35 4.24 21.48
CA GLY A 157 -9.16 4.40 22.70
C GLY A 157 -8.81 3.34 23.75
N ALA A 158 -8.24 3.81 24.86
CA ALA A 158 -8.17 3.19 26.18
C ALA A 158 -7.34 1.90 26.38
N MET A 159 -6.11 2.11 26.86
CA MET A 159 -5.55 1.29 27.93
C MET A 159 -6.52 1.29 29.13
N GLU A 160 -6.93 0.10 29.58
CA GLU A 160 -7.37 -0.11 30.96
C GLU A 160 -6.48 -1.19 31.62
N PRO A 161 -5.82 -0.90 32.75
CA PRO A 161 -5.33 -1.92 33.65
C PRO A 161 -6.43 -2.37 34.62
N ARG A 162 -6.75 -3.67 34.62
CA ARG A 162 -7.37 -4.40 35.76
C ARG A 162 -6.38 -4.43 36.95
N PRO A 163 -6.78 -4.68 38.20
CA PRO A 163 -8.04 -5.25 38.70
C PRO A 163 -8.97 -4.31 39.47
#